data_AF-A0A2S7MX59-F1
#
_entry.id   AF-A0A2S7MX59-F1
#
_cell.length_a   1.000
_cell.length_b   1.000
_cell.length_c   1.000
_cell.angle_alpha   90.00
_cell.angle_beta   90.00
_cell.angle_gamma   90.00
#
_symmetry.space_group_name_H-M   'P 1'
#
loop_
_entity.id
_entity.type
_entity.pdbx_description
1 polymer ?
#
loop_
_entity_poly.entity_id
_entity_poly.type
_entity_poly.pdbx_seq_one_letter_code
_entity_poly.pdbx_strand_id
1 'polypeptide(L)'
;MNSMIMAESLMVMERNALQFNYALLHDTNIIKMLIPFAKEKISKKGKSKIMEMVNRKSRYYNDYPSNKLRINLLNELGKVYGIPPKRYSTKWDVSDQCDRIINEMYNYTSKTNKKFKRFSNKNNNLNKLEVLLKFQMLSLIDSIGDKEINDVQLKEIGDSLEDFLNRLPEDQQRTIAEKLGINKITSSTIQQLVATNGAAIVFASIVQVAGFAFYTTLTSVVAGIFGIVGITLPFAVYVSLTSAVAVIANPLFFIPIVIAGGGGLLKWQNDKMKKAIAPVILMQIMMSSDQSLNPEWEEFLYE
;
A
#
# COMPACT_ATOMS: atom_id res chain seq x y z
N MET A 1 1.00 20.36 -6.47
CA MET A 1 -0.43 20.11 -6.22
C MET A 1 -0.68 18.72 -5.64
N ASN A 2 -0.13 17.63 -6.19
CA ASN A 2 -0.45 16.27 -5.70
C ASN A 2 0.31 15.83 -4.43
N SER A 3 1.42 16.48 -4.10
CA SER A 3 2.08 16.32 -2.79
C SER A 3 1.24 16.87 -1.63
N MET A 4 0.35 17.85 -1.90
CA MET A 4 -0.64 18.33 -0.93
C MET A 4 -1.67 17.24 -0.63
N ILE A 5 -2.10 16.48 -1.66
CA ILE A 5 -3.04 15.37 -1.48
C ILE A 5 -2.43 14.32 -0.53
N MET A 6 -1.15 13.94 -0.72
CA MET A 6 -0.48 13.04 0.22
C MET A 6 -0.42 13.62 1.64
N ALA A 7 -0.13 14.92 1.76
CA ALA A 7 -0.05 15.58 3.05
C ALA A 7 -1.42 15.60 3.77
N GLU A 8 -2.49 15.96 3.06
CA GLU A 8 -3.87 15.93 3.57
C GLU A 8 -4.30 14.50 3.93
N SER A 9 -4.03 13.51 3.06
CA SER A 9 -4.32 12.10 3.33
C SER A 9 -3.60 11.59 4.60
N LEU A 10 -2.37 12.02 4.87
CA LEU A 10 -1.66 11.71 6.10
C LEU A 10 -2.35 12.32 7.34
N MET A 11 -2.90 13.53 7.20
CA MET A 11 -3.61 14.21 8.29
C MET A 11 -4.90 13.49 8.67
N VAL A 12 -5.63 12.96 7.70
CA VAL A 12 -6.90 12.25 7.94
C VAL A 12 -6.77 10.73 7.94
N MET A 13 -5.53 10.22 8.00
CA MET A 13 -5.28 8.78 8.07
C MET A 13 -5.84 8.19 9.38
N GLU A 14 -6.55 7.06 9.27
CA GLU A 14 -7.08 6.34 10.42
C GLU A 14 -5.99 6.00 11.45
N ARG A 15 -6.32 6.13 12.74
CA ARG A 15 -5.35 5.95 13.84
C ARG A 15 -4.69 4.57 13.84
N ASN A 16 -5.48 3.51 13.66
CA ASN A 16 -4.96 2.14 13.63
C ASN A 16 -4.00 1.94 12.46
N ALA A 17 -4.33 2.51 11.29
CA ALA A 17 -3.49 2.50 10.11
C ALA A 17 -2.17 3.23 10.36
N LEU A 18 -2.24 4.41 10.99
CA LEU A 18 -1.08 5.23 11.31
C LEU A 18 -0.11 4.50 12.26
N GLN A 19 -0.62 3.93 13.35
CA GLN A 19 0.17 3.14 14.31
C GLN A 19 0.80 1.93 13.65
N PHE A 20 0.05 1.23 12.79
CA PHE A 20 0.54 0.08 12.05
C PHE A 20 1.67 0.46 11.08
N ASN A 21 1.46 1.49 10.26
CA ASN A 21 2.44 1.95 9.28
C ASN A 21 3.70 2.50 9.94
N TYR A 22 3.56 3.21 11.06
CA TYR A 22 4.70 3.68 11.83
C TYR A 22 5.49 2.51 12.44
N ALA A 23 4.82 1.58 13.14
CA ALA A 23 5.47 0.38 13.69
C ALA A 23 6.15 -0.44 12.60
N LEU A 24 5.50 -0.56 11.44
CA LEU A 24 6.06 -1.25 10.30
C LEU A 24 7.36 -0.60 9.83
N LEU A 25 7.41 0.71 9.62
CA LEU A 25 8.61 1.36 9.09
C LEU A 25 9.72 1.53 10.13
N HIS A 26 9.33 1.83 11.36
CA HIS A 26 10.22 2.19 12.45
C HIS A 26 10.78 0.96 13.18
N ASP A 27 9.90 0.04 13.60
CA ASP A 27 10.29 -1.09 14.45
C ASP A 27 10.84 -2.28 13.66
N THR A 28 10.63 -2.35 12.34
CA THR A 28 11.07 -3.51 11.56
C THR A 28 12.48 -3.34 10.98
N ASN A 29 13.20 -4.45 10.96
CA ASN A 29 14.47 -4.65 10.27
C ASN A 29 14.56 -6.12 9.86
N ILE A 30 15.53 -6.46 9.01
CA ILE A 30 15.68 -7.81 8.47
C ILE A 30 15.81 -8.86 9.57
N ILE A 31 16.56 -8.58 10.63
CA ILE A 31 16.76 -9.51 11.76
C ILE A 31 15.43 -9.80 12.47
N LYS A 32 14.65 -8.75 12.74
CA LYS A 32 13.34 -8.88 13.37
C LYS A 32 12.33 -9.59 12.48
N MET A 33 12.45 -9.49 11.15
CA MET A 33 11.59 -10.20 10.19
C MET A 33 12.01 -11.66 9.95
N LEU A 34 13.31 -11.99 10.09
CA LEU A 34 13.85 -13.34 9.89
C LEU A 34 13.18 -14.39 10.79
N ILE A 35 13.07 -14.10 12.09
CA ILE A 35 12.56 -15.07 13.09
C ILE A 35 11.08 -15.41 12.85
N PRO A 36 10.16 -14.43 12.69
CA PRO A 36 8.78 -14.72 12.34
C PRO A 36 8.64 -15.46 11.00
N PHE A 37 9.42 -15.07 9.98
CA PHE A 37 9.38 -15.70 8.67
C PHE A 37 9.79 -17.17 8.70
N ALA A 38 10.88 -17.51 9.41
CA ALA A 38 11.32 -18.89 9.57
C ALA A 38 10.26 -19.73 10.31
N LYS A 39 9.65 -19.18 11.36
CA LYS A 39 8.54 -19.84 12.07
C LYS A 39 7.33 -20.07 11.18
N GLU A 40 7.01 -19.12 10.29
CA GLU A 40 5.89 -19.22 9.34
C GLU A 40 6.10 -20.32 8.29
N LYS A 41 7.31 -20.47 7.75
CA LYS A 41 7.64 -21.58 6.83
C LYS A 41 7.56 -22.96 7.47
N ILE A 42 7.82 -23.06 8.78
CA ILE A 42 7.79 -24.33 9.54
C ILE A 42 6.36 -24.64 10.02
N SER A 43 5.62 -23.62 10.45
CA SER A 43 4.24 -23.72 10.92
C SER A 43 3.29 -23.73 9.73
N LYS A 44 2.81 -24.89 9.29
CA LYS A 44 1.72 -25.05 8.29
C LYS A 44 0.35 -24.47 8.73
N LYS A 45 0.30 -23.45 9.61
CA LYS A 45 -0.92 -22.79 10.11
C LYS A 45 -0.99 -21.34 9.61
N GLY A 46 -2.11 -21.00 8.98
CA GLY A 46 -2.34 -19.80 8.16
C GLY A 46 -2.45 -18.43 8.86
N LYS A 47 -1.74 -18.17 9.97
CA LYS A 47 -1.63 -16.81 10.54
C LYS A 47 -0.22 -16.27 10.36
N SER A 48 -0.06 -15.16 9.64
CA SER A 48 1.25 -14.56 9.38
C SER A 48 1.92 -14.10 10.68
N LYS A 49 3.11 -14.62 10.95
CA LYS A 49 3.87 -14.31 12.17
C LYS A 49 4.50 -12.93 12.11
N ILE A 50 4.81 -12.44 10.91
CA ILE A 50 5.26 -11.05 10.69
C ILE A 50 4.14 -10.09 11.07
N MET A 51 2.90 -10.37 10.66
CA MET A 51 1.75 -9.53 11.00
C MET A 51 1.51 -9.47 12.51
N GLU A 52 1.56 -10.62 13.18
CA GLU A 52 1.42 -10.68 14.64
C GLU A 52 2.47 -9.81 15.35
N MET A 53 3.73 -9.84 14.87
CA MET A 53 4.80 -9.00 15.41
C MET A 53 4.51 -7.51 15.21
N VAL A 54 4.12 -7.09 14.01
CA VAL A 54 3.85 -5.66 13.70
C VAL A 54 2.61 -5.19 14.46
N ASN A 55 1.54 -5.98 14.54
CA ASN A 55 0.35 -5.67 15.33
C ASN A 55 0.63 -5.57 16.83
N ARG A 56 1.52 -6.41 17.34
CA ARG A 56 1.97 -6.27 18.74
C ARG A 56 2.74 -4.97 18.92
N LYS A 57 3.55 -4.59 17.92
CA LYS A 57 4.33 -3.35 17.95
C LYS A 57 3.47 -2.09 17.82
N SER A 58 2.44 -2.11 16.97
CA SER A 58 1.53 -0.99 16.79
C SER A 58 0.78 -0.64 18.08
N ARG A 59 0.43 -1.65 18.90
CA ARG A 59 -0.22 -1.45 20.21
C ARG A 59 0.63 -0.65 21.21
N TYR A 60 1.96 -0.62 21.08
CA TYR A 60 2.79 0.26 21.92
C TYR A 60 2.54 1.75 21.65
N TYR A 61 1.95 2.08 20.50
CA TYR A 61 1.60 3.43 20.11
C TYR A 61 0.13 3.77 20.40
N ASN A 62 -0.57 2.96 21.20
CA ASN A 62 -1.96 3.19 21.59
C ASN A 62 -2.16 4.48 22.41
N ASP A 63 -1.14 4.92 23.12
CA ASP A 63 -1.19 6.13 23.95
C ASP A 63 -0.42 7.30 23.32
N TYR A 64 0.17 7.10 22.14
CA TYR A 64 0.89 8.16 21.44
C TYR A 64 -0.10 9.14 20.79
N PRO A 65 0.16 10.46 20.88
CA PRO A 65 -0.60 11.46 20.14
C PRO A 65 -0.53 11.22 18.63
N SER A 66 -1.67 11.31 17.95
CA SER A 66 -1.77 11.05 16.52
C SER A 66 -0.87 11.99 15.69
N ASN A 67 -0.76 13.27 16.05
CA ASN A 67 0.11 14.21 15.31
C ASN A 67 1.59 13.85 15.41
N LYS A 68 2.07 13.49 16.61
CA LYS A 68 3.44 12.97 16.79
C LYS A 68 3.69 11.74 15.92
N LEU A 69 2.72 10.83 15.83
CA LEU A 69 2.84 9.66 14.95
C LEU A 69 2.87 10.04 13.46
N ARG A 70 2.06 11.02 13.02
CA ARG A 70 2.07 11.52 11.63
C ARG A 70 3.42 12.14 11.29
N ILE A 71 3.94 13.01 12.16
CA ILE A 71 5.26 13.65 12.02
C ILE A 71 6.36 12.59 11.97
N ASN A 72 6.34 11.64 12.91
CA ASN A 72 7.33 10.58 12.97
C ASN A 72 7.28 9.66 11.76
N LEU A 73 6.10 9.32 11.25
CA LEU A 73 5.95 8.55 10.02
C LEU A 73 6.51 9.30 8.81
N LEU A 74 6.19 10.58 8.66
CA LEU A 74 6.72 11.42 7.57
C LEU A 74 8.25 11.54 7.65
N ASN A 75 8.78 11.71 8.85
CA ASN A 75 10.22 11.77 9.10
C ASN A 75 10.91 10.43 8.81
N GLU A 76 10.33 9.30 9.21
CA GLU A 76 10.86 7.98 8.89
C GLU A 76 10.85 7.71 7.37
N LEU A 77 9.78 8.08 6.65
CA LEU A 77 9.76 8.02 5.19
C LEU A 77 10.86 8.88 4.56
N GLY A 78 11.08 10.10 5.07
CA GLY A 78 12.19 10.95 4.65
C GLY A 78 13.56 10.31 4.88
N LYS A 79 13.79 9.77 6.08
CA LYS A 79 15.06 9.09 6.45
C LYS A 79 15.39 7.93 5.52
N VAL A 80 14.39 7.15 5.09
CA VAL A 80 14.58 6.04 4.13
C VAL A 80 15.22 6.50 2.83
N TYR A 81 14.97 7.74 2.40
CA TYR A 81 15.54 8.32 1.18
C TYR A 81 16.66 9.32 1.46
N GLY A 82 17.18 9.39 2.70
CA GLY A 82 18.22 10.35 3.07
C GLY A 82 17.76 11.81 3.07
N ILE A 83 16.46 12.04 3.19
CA ILE A 83 15.84 13.36 3.17
C ILE A 83 15.79 13.88 4.61
N PRO A 84 16.49 14.99 4.94
CA PRO A 84 16.46 15.53 6.29
C PRO A 84 15.05 16.04 6.64
N PRO A 85 14.60 15.86 7.89
CA PRO A 85 13.33 16.39 8.36
C PRO A 85 13.35 17.92 8.35
N LYS A 86 12.20 18.52 8.05
CA LYS A 86 11.99 19.97 8.17
C LYS A 86 11.27 20.29 9.47
N ARG A 87 11.35 21.55 9.90
CA ARG A 87 10.36 22.09 10.83
C ARG A 87 9.08 22.36 10.04
N TYR A 88 7.97 21.83 10.50
CA TYR A 88 6.69 21.97 9.82
C TYR A 88 5.96 23.18 10.41
N SER A 89 6.20 24.35 9.85
CA SER A 89 5.56 25.60 10.29
C SER A 89 4.34 25.94 9.44
N THR A 90 4.30 25.47 8.21
CA THR A 90 3.21 25.70 7.26
C THR A 90 2.77 24.41 6.59
N LYS A 91 1.54 24.39 6.05
CA LYS A 91 1.06 23.27 5.19
C LYS A 91 1.99 23.04 4.00
N TRP A 92 2.60 24.11 3.49
CA TRP A 92 3.56 24.04 2.39
C TRP A 92 4.85 23.31 2.78
N ASP A 93 5.33 23.43 4.02
CA ASP A 93 6.51 22.69 4.49
C ASP A 93 6.25 21.18 4.49
N VAL A 94 5.04 20.78 4.90
CA VAL A 94 4.61 19.37 4.88
C VAL A 94 4.45 18.88 3.44
N SER A 95 3.77 19.67 2.61
CA SER A 95 3.58 19.35 1.19
C SER A 95 4.91 19.23 0.44
N ASP A 96 5.87 20.12 0.69
CA ASP A 96 7.21 20.06 0.10
C ASP A 96 7.97 18.83 0.58
N GLN A 97 7.89 18.49 1.87
CA GLN A 97 8.50 17.25 2.38
C GLN A 97 7.92 16.01 1.71
N CYS A 98 6.59 15.96 1.52
CA CYS A 98 5.93 14.91 0.75
C CYS A 98 6.42 14.86 -0.70
N ASP A 99 6.57 16.00 -1.37
CA ASP A 99 7.06 16.07 -2.76
C ASP A 99 8.48 15.50 -2.88
N ARG A 100 9.38 15.89 -1.97
CA ARG A 100 10.75 15.36 -1.90
C ARG A 100 10.76 13.83 -1.74
N ILE A 101 9.92 13.30 -0.85
CA ILE A 101 9.78 11.86 -0.61
C ILE A 101 9.26 11.15 -1.86
N ILE A 102 8.18 11.66 -2.49
CA ILE A 102 7.59 11.09 -3.70
C ILE A 102 8.62 11.07 -4.84
N ASN A 103 9.37 12.15 -5.03
CA ASN A 103 10.39 12.27 -6.05
C ASN A 103 11.49 11.21 -5.88
N GLU A 104 12.06 11.09 -4.69
CA GLU A 104 13.12 10.10 -4.42
C GLU A 104 12.60 8.66 -4.47
N MET A 105 11.38 8.42 -3.98
CA MET A 105 10.72 7.12 -4.09
C MET A 105 10.51 6.70 -5.54
N TYR A 106 10.02 7.61 -6.39
CA TYR A 106 9.84 7.36 -7.82
C TYR A 106 11.18 7.07 -8.50
N ASN A 107 12.19 7.90 -8.23
CA ASN A 107 13.53 7.77 -8.82
C ASN A 107 14.17 6.43 -8.43
N TYR A 108 14.12 6.06 -7.15
CA TYR A 108 14.64 4.80 -6.65
C TYR A 108 13.91 3.60 -7.27
N THR A 109 12.56 3.63 -7.30
CA THR A 109 11.75 2.55 -7.87
C THR A 109 12.02 2.39 -9.37
N SER A 110 12.13 3.48 -10.12
CA SER A 110 12.47 3.45 -11.56
C SER A 110 13.87 2.90 -11.84
N LYS A 111 14.84 3.21 -10.98
CA LYS A 111 16.21 2.67 -11.10
C LYS A 111 16.28 1.17 -10.78
N THR A 112 15.53 0.72 -9.77
CA THR A 112 15.69 -0.63 -9.20
C THR A 112 14.69 -1.65 -9.71
N ASN A 113 13.55 -1.23 -10.25
CA ASN A 113 12.48 -2.11 -10.72
C ASN A 113 12.23 -1.92 -12.22
N LYS A 114 12.68 -2.89 -13.04
CA LYS A 114 12.51 -2.87 -14.50
C LYS A 114 11.04 -2.87 -14.93
N LYS A 115 10.14 -3.56 -14.20
CA LYS A 115 8.70 -3.56 -14.48
C LYS A 115 8.12 -2.16 -14.25
N PHE A 116 8.47 -1.53 -13.13
CA PHE A 116 8.08 -0.15 -12.83
C PHE A 116 8.62 0.83 -13.88
N LYS A 117 9.88 0.70 -14.29
CA LYS A 117 10.47 1.57 -15.33
C LYS A 117 9.71 1.48 -16.66
N ARG A 118 9.37 0.27 -17.10
CA ARG A 118 8.55 0.07 -18.31
C ARG A 118 7.14 0.65 -18.15
N PHE A 119 6.52 0.43 -16.98
CA PHE A 119 5.20 0.93 -16.66
C PHE A 119 5.15 2.46 -16.64
N SER A 120 6.09 3.10 -15.94
CA SER A 120 6.19 4.56 -15.84
C SER A 120 6.43 5.22 -17.19
N ASN A 121 7.30 4.66 -18.04
CA ASN A 121 7.50 5.15 -19.40
C ASN A 121 6.22 5.13 -20.25
N LYS A 122 5.32 4.15 -20.03
CA LYS A 122 4.03 4.05 -20.73
C LYS A 122 2.95 4.98 -20.16
N ASN A 123 3.13 5.49 -18.93
CA ASN A 123 2.18 6.37 -18.25
C ASN A 123 2.84 7.72 -17.97
N ASN A 124 3.62 8.25 -18.93
CA ASN A 124 4.38 9.50 -18.80
C ASN A 124 3.49 10.76 -18.69
N ASN A 125 2.21 10.62 -18.99
CA ASN A 125 1.18 11.65 -18.82
C ASN A 125 0.71 11.79 -17.36
N LEU A 126 0.94 10.78 -16.53
CA LEU A 126 0.59 10.81 -15.11
C LEU A 126 1.71 11.43 -14.29
N ASN A 127 1.36 12.01 -13.14
CA ASN A 127 2.36 12.51 -12.22
C ASN A 127 3.00 11.35 -11.40
N LYS A 128 4.14 11.62 -10.76
CA LYS A 128 4.92 10.59 -10.05
C LYS A 128 4.14 9.87 -8.94
N LEU A 129 3.28 10.58 -8.21
CA LEU A 129 2.44 9.98 -7.17
C LEU A 129 1.44 9.01 -7.81
N GLU A 130 0.72 9.43 -8.84
CA GLU A 130 -0.22 8.58 -9.58
C GLU A 130 0.45 7.34 -10.16
N VAL A 131 1.64 7.49 -10.75
CA VAL A 131 2.39 6.36 -11.31
C VAL A 131 2.78 5.36 -10.21
N LEU A 132 3.24 5.85 -9.05
CA LEU A 132 3.56 5.00 -7.90
C LEU A 132 2.32 4.24 -7.43
N LEU A 133 1.22 4.94 -7.17
CA LEU A 133 -0.02 4.34 -6.67
C LEU A 133 -0.59 3.32 -7.65
N LYS A 134 -0.70 3.68 -8.94
CA LYS A 134 -1.22 2.80 -9.98
C LYS A 134 -0.37 1.54 -10.13
N PHE A 135 0.96 1.67 -10.08
CA PHE A 135 1.83 0.50 -10.13
C PHE A 135 1.70 -0.39 -8.90
N GLN A 136 1.67 0.19 -7.69
CA GLN A 136 1.57 -0.59 -6.46
C GLN A 136 0.25 -1.35 -6.39
N MET A 137 -0.84 -0.70 -6.77
CA MET A 137 -2.14 -1.33 -6.84
C MET A 137 -2.18 -2.45 -7.89
N LEU A 138 -1.69 -2.22 -9.12
CA LEU A 138 -1.63 -3.29 -10.13
C LEU A 138 -0.78 -4.46 -9.64
N SER A 139 0.34 -4.16 -8.97
CA SER A 139 1.19 -5.20 -8.37
C SER A 139 0.45 -5.99 -7.29
N LEU A 140 -0.36 -5.33 -6.45
CA LEU A 140 -1.21 -6.01 -5.47
C LEU A 140 -2.27 -6.87 -6.13
N ILE A 141 -2.95 -6.34 -7.15
CA ILE A 141 -4.00 -7.03 -7.89
C ILE A 141 -3.45 -8.27 -8.58
N ASP A 142 -2.33 -8.15 -9.29
CA ASP A 142 -1.65 -9.27 -9.96
C ASP A 142 -1.35 -10.39 -8.96
N SER A 143 -0.89 -9.99 -7.78
CA SER A 143 -0.55 -10.93 -6.73
C SER A 143 -1.75 -11.62 -6.08
N ILE A 144 -2.92 -10.99 -6.15
CA ILE A 144 -4.19 -11.56 -5.69
C ILE A 144 -4.71 -12.57 -6.70
N GLY A 145 -4.52 -12.32 -7.99
CA GLY A 145 -4.94 -13.21 -9.08
C GLY A 145 -4.36 -14.63 -8.98
N ASP A 146 -3.24 -14.79 -8.27
CA ASP A 146 -2.58 -16.08 -8.02
C ASP A 146 -3.20 -16.89 -6.85
N LYS A 147 -4.21 -16.37 -6.14
CA LYS A 147 -4.88 -17.07 -5.03
C LYS A 147 -6.20 -17.70 -5.46
N GLU A 148 -6.47 -18.90 -4.94
CA GLU A 148 -7.81 -19.51 -5.03
C GLU A 148 -8.81 -18.65 -4.23
N ILE A 149 -9.76 -18.07 -4.95
CA ILE A 149 -10.88 -17.30 -4.41
C ILE A 149 -12.06 -18.26 -4.22
N ASN A 150 -12.58 -18.37 -2.99
CA ASN A 150 -13.78 -19.17 -2.72
C ASN A 150 -15.07 -18.39 -3.01
N ASP A 151 -16.21 -19.08 -3.01
CA ASP A 151 -17.51 -18.47 -3.35
C ASP A 151 -17.91 -17.31 -2.44
N VAL A 152 -17.51 -17.34 -1.16
CA VAL A 152 -17.79 -16.27 -0.19
C VAL A 152 -17.00 -15.01 -0.56
N GLN A 153 -15.70 -15.17 -0.81
CA GLN A 153 -14.81 -14.08 -1.24
C GLN A 153 -15.23 -13.52 -2.60
N LEU A 154 -15.63 -14.40 -3.53
CA LEU A 154 -16.10 -14.01 -4.86
C LEU A 154 -17.35 -13.13 -4.75
N LYS A 155 -18.29 -13.49 -3.86
CA LYS A 155 -19.47 -12.68 -3.57
C LYS A 155 -19.12 -11.33 -2.96
N GLU A 156 -18.24 -11.29 -1.95
CA GLU A 156 -17.83 -10.01 -1.33
C GLU A 156 -17.14 -9.06 -2.33
N ILE A 157 -16.35 -9.61 -3.25
CA ILE A 157 -15.77 -8.85 -4.38
C ILE A 157 -16.87 -8.29 -5.27
N GLY A 158 -17.83 -9.15 -5.67
CA GLY A 158 -18.95 -8.76 -6.53
C GLY A 158 -19.78 -7.64 -5.91
N ASP A 159 -20.14 -7.77 -4.64
CA ASP A 159 -20.97 -6.80 -3.91
C ASP A 159 -20.22 -5.46 -3.73
N SER A 160 -18.94 -5.50 -3.36
CA SER A 160 -18.12 -4.29 -3.18
C SER A 160 -17.89 -3.54 -4.49
N LEU A 161 -17.67 -4.27 -5.60
CA LEU A 161 -17.49 -3.67 -6.91
C LEU A 161 -18.80 -3.14 -7.49
N GLU A 162 -19.92 -3.82 -7.29
CA GLU A 162 -21.23 -3.31 -7.73
C GLU A 162 -21.55 -1.99 -7.03
N ASP A 163 -21.42 -1.92 -5.71
CA ASP A 163 -21.66 -0.68 -4.95
C ASP A 163 -20.73 0.46 -5.39
N PHE A 164 -19.45 0.17 -5.60
CA PHE A 164 -18.50 1.17 -6.12
C PHE A 164 -18.91 1.68 -7.50
N LEU A 165 -19.12 0.77 -8.45
CA LEU A 165 -19.34 1.11 -9.84
C LEU A 165 -20.66 1.86 -10.02
N ASN A 166 -21.71 1.49 -9.28
CA ASN A 166 -23.00 2.18 -9.34
C ASN A 166 -22.95 3.62 -8.76
N ARG A 167 -21.91 3.97 -8.00
CA ARG A 167 -21.68 5.34 -7.51
C ARG A 167 -20.89 6.21 -8.49
N LEU A 168 -20.32 5.63 -9.55
CA LEU A 168 -19.61 6.40 -10.57
C LEU A 168 -20.57 7.17 -11.47
N PRO A 169 -20.11 8.25 -12.13
CA PRO A 169 -20.84 8.89 -13.21
C PRO A 169 -21.27 7.89 -14.31
N GLU A 170 -22.45 8.08 -14.91
CA GLU A 170 -23.02 7.15 -15.90
C GLU A 170 -22.10 6.88 -17.10
N ASP A 171 -21.36 7.89 -17.55
CA ASP A 171 -20.38 7.77 -18.64
C ASP A 171 -19.22 6.83 -18.28
N GLN A 172 -18.75 6.90 -17.04
CA GLN A 172 -17.72 5.98 -16.53
C GLN A 172 -18.28 4.57 -16.37
N GLN A 173 -19.51 4.42 -15.86
CA GLN A 173 -20.18 3.12 -15.77
C GLN A 173 -20.28 2.45 -17.13
N ARG A 174 -20.76 3.17 -18.16
CA ARG A 174 -20.88 2.66 -19.53
C ARG A 174 -19.52 2.27 -20.10
N THR A 175 -18.51 3.12 -19.95
CA THR A 175 -17.15 2.84 -20.44
C THR A 175 -16.55 1.59 -19.78
N ILE A 176 -16.80 1.39 -18.48
CA ILE A 176 -16.36 0.18 -17.75
C ILE A 176 -17.12 -1.05 -18.24
N ALA A 177 -18.44 -0.96 -18.38
CA ALA A 177 -19.29 -2.04 -18.85
C ALA A 177 -18.89 -2.50 -20.26
N GLU A 178 -18.64 -1.55 -21.17
CA GLU A 178 -18.14 -1.81 -22.52
C GLU A 178 -16.77 -2.50 -22.52
N LYS A 179 -15.80 -2.00 -21.73
CA LYS A 179 -14.46 -2.61 -21.60
C LYS A 179 -14.51 -4.01 -21.03
N LEU A 180 -15.46 -4.29 -20.13
CA LEU A 180 -15.66 -5.59 -19.51
C LEU A 180 -16.55 -6.52 -20.36
N GLY A 181 -17.17 -6.02 -21.43
CA GLY A 181 -18.06 -6.79 -22.30
C GLY A 181 -19.38 -7.18 -21.62
N ILE A 182 -19.91 -6.33 -20.74
CA ILE A 182 -21.11 -6.61 -19.96
C ILE A 182 -22.20 -5.56 -20.18
N ASN A 183 -23.46 -5.99 -20.09
CA ASN A 183 -24.62 -5.12 -20.30
C ASN A 183 -25.09 -4.42 -19.02
N LYS A 184 -24.83 -5.04 -17.87
CA LYS A 184 -25.19 -4.50 -16.55
C LYS A 184 -24.09 -4.79 -15.54
N ILE A 185 -23.84 -3.81 -14.69
CA ILE A 185 -22.92 -3.94 -13.57
C ILE A 185 -23.71 -4.47 -12.38
N THR A 186 -23.64 -5.79 -12.18
CA THR A 186 -24.22 -6.48 -11.01
C THR A 186 -23.18 -7.36 -10.37
N SER A 187 -23.33 -7.67 -9.09
CA SER A 187 -22.46 -8.58 -8.34
C SER A 187 -22.30 -9.91 -9.07
N SER A 188 -23.41 -10.51 -9.54
CA SER A 188 -23.39 -11.76 -10.31
C SER A 188 -22.54 -11.68 -11.59
N THR A 189 -22.66 -10.58 -12.34
CA THR A 189 -21.92 -10.38 -13.58
C THR A 189 -20.42 -10.18 -13.31
N ILE A 190 -20.10 -9.45 -12.24
CA ILE A 190 -18.72 -9.24 -11.79
C ILE A 190 -18.09 -10.55 -11.33
N GLN A 191 -18.83 -11.36 -10.55
CA GLN A 191 -18.37 -12.69 -10.12
C GLN A 191 -18.04 -13.58 -11.31
N GLN A 192 -18.90 -13.59 -12.34
CA GLN A 192 -18.67 -14.35 -13.56
C GLN A 192 -17.42 -13.86 -14.32
N LEU A 193 -17.23 -12.55 -14.42
CA LEU A 193 -16.03 -11.97 -15.05
C LEU A 193 -14.76 -12.33 -14.29
N VAL A 194 -14.78 -12.26 -12.96
CA VAL A 194 -13.64 -12.63 -12.12
C VAL A 194 -13.32 -14.12 -12.26
N ALA A 195 -14.34 -14.98 -12.28
CA ALA A 195 -14.16 -16.42 -12.47
C ALA A 195 -13.64 -16.79 -13.87
N THR A 196 -14.04 -16.04 -14.90
CA THR A 196 -13.70 -16.35 -16.31
C THR A 196 -12.40 -15.70 -16.76
N ASN A 197 -12.20 -14.42 -16.43
CA ASN A 197 -11.09 -13.60 -16.92
C ASN A 197 -10.01 -13.39 -15.85
N GLY A 198 -10.28 -13.82 -14.61
CA GLY A 198 -9.42 -13.54 -13.47
C GLY A 198 -9.64 -12.15 -12.89
N ALA A 199 -9.48 -12.04 -11.56
CA ALA A 199 -9.65 -10.79 -10.81
C ALA A 199 -8.75 -9.65 -11.35
N ALA A 200 -7.53 -9.99 -11.79
CA ALA A 200 -6.56 -9.01 -12.23
C ALA A 200 -7.01 -8.21 -13.46
N ILE A 201 -7.60 -8.89 -14.44
CA ILE A 201 -8.09 -8.25 -15.68
C ILE A 201 -9.28 -7.34 -15.39
N VAL A 202 -10.20 -7.80 -14.53
CA VAL A 202 -11.39 -7.03 -14.14
C VAL A 202 -10.99 -5.75 -13.43
N PHE A 203 -10.15 -5.84 -12.39
CA PHE A 203 -9.72 -4.66 -11.66
C PHE A 203 -8.88 -3.70 -12.52
N ALA A 204 -7.98 -4.22 -13.36
CA ALA A 204 -7.21 -3.37 -14.27
C ALA A 204 -8.09 -2.57 -15.22
N SER A 205 -9.25 -3.11 -15.63
CA SER A 205 -10.21 -2.42 -16.50
C SER A 205 -10.96 -1.31 -15.76
N ILE A 206 -11.40 -1.58 -14.52
CA ILE A 206 -12.07 -0.59 -13.66
C ILE A 206 -11.14 0.59 -13.36
N VAL A 207 -9.91 0.28 -12.95
CA VAL A 207 -8.85 1.25 -12.64
C VAL A 207 -8.58 2.21 -13.79
N GLN A 208 -8.58 1.71 -15.02
CA GLN A 208 -8.29 2.52 -16.19
C GLN A 208 -9.31 3.64 -16.42
N VAL A 209 -10.55 3.44 -15.96
CA VAL A 209 -11.65 4.39 -16.15
C VAL A 209 -11.89 5.19 -14.89
N ALA A 210 -12.05 4.52 -13.75
CA ALA A 210 -12.37 5.15 -12.48
C ALA A 210 -11.19 5.91 -11.85
N GLY A 211 -9.95 5.62 -12.30
CA GLY A 211 -8.77 6.35 -11.88
C GLY A 211 -8.61 6.40 -10.36
N PHE A 212 -8.47 7.61 -9.81
CA PHE A 212 -8.17 7.79 -8.39
C PHE A 212 -9.31 7.37 -7.45
N ALA A 213 -10.56 7.49 -7.88
CA ALA A 213 -11.73 7.14 -7.09
C ALA A 213 -11.76 5.65 -6.73
N PHE A 214 -11.24 4.78 -7.59
CA PHE A 214 -11.17 3.36 -7.28
C PHE A 214 -10.14 3.03 -6.20
N TYR A 215 -9.09 3.84 -6.04
CA TYR A 215 -8.07 3.58 -5.01
C TYR A 215 -8.65 3.61 -3.59
N THR A 216 -9.65 4.46 -3.34
CA THR A 216 -10.25 4.59 -2.01
C THR A 216 -11.15 3.41 -1.66
N THR A 217 -11.87 2.85 -2.64
CA THR A 217 -12.76 1.70 -2.45
C THR A 217 -12.06 0.34 -2.58
N LEU A 218 -10.82 0.34 -3.11
CA LEU A 218 -10.00 -0.87 -3.21
C LEU A 218 -9.76 -1.54 -1.85
N THR A 219 -9.70 -0.78 -0.75
CA THR A 219 -9.51 -1.36 0.59
C THR A 219 -10.61 -2.35 0.93
N SER A 220 -11.87 -2.04 0.62
CA SER A 220 -13.04 -2.90 0.85
C SER A 220 -13.02 -4.14 -0.06
N VAL A 221 -12.73 -3.93 -1.33
CA VAL A 221 -12.61 -5.00 -2.34
C VAL A 221 -11.53 -6.01 -1.92
N VAL A 222 -10.37 -5.50 -1.52
CA VAL A 222 -9.25 -6.34 -1.10
C VAL A 222 -9.53 -6.95 0.28
N ALA A 223 -10.22 -6.26 1.20
CA ALA A 223 -10.69 -6.85 2.45
C ALA A 223 -11.59 -8.07 2.20
N GLY A 224 -12.50 -7.98 1.22
CA GLY A 224 -13.36 -9.09 0.83
C GLY A 224 -12.59 -10.30 0.25
N ILE A 225 -11.58 -10.05 -0.58
CA ILE A 225 -10.67 -11.10 -1.08
C ILE A 225 -10.00 -11.86 0.07
N PHE A 226 -9.64 -11.18 1.14
CA PHE A 226 -8.93 -11.79 2.27
C PHE A 226 -9.84 -12.23 3.42
N GLY A 227 -11.15 -11.96 3.36
CA GLY A 227 -12.08 -12.16 4.49
C GLY A 227 -11.63 -11.43 5.76
N ILE A 228 -10.88 -10.33 5.63
CA ILE A 228 -10.36 -9.54 6.76
C ILE A 228 -11.31 -8.37 6.97
N VAL A 229 -12.32 -8.57 7.80
CA VAL A 229 -13.20 -7.50 8.25
C VAL A 229 -12.50 -6.72 9.37
N GLY A 230 -12.36 -5.40 9.20
CA GLY A 230 -12.14 -4.47 10.32
C GLY A 230 -10.71 -4.11 10.70
N ILE A 231 -9.69 -4.39 9.88
CA ILE A 231 -8.34 -3.81 10.04
C ILE A 231 -7.77 -3.54 8.64
N THR A 232 -7.15 -2.38 8.45
CA THR A 232 -6.33 -2.07 7.26
C THR A 232 -5.54 -3.28 6.81
N LEU A 233 -5.52 -3.56 5.51
CA LEU A 233 -4.87 -4.75 4.97
C LEU A 233 -3.47 -4.94 5.59
N PRO A 234 -3.19 -6.12 6.19
CA PRO A 234 -1.89 -6.41 6.73
C PRO A 234 -0.77 -6.15 5.74
N PHE A 235 0.29 -5.43 6.12
CA PHE A 235 1.52 -5.34 5.33
C PHE A 235 2.07 -6.73 4.96
N ALA A 236 1.85 -7.76 5.78
CA ALA A 236 2.21 -9.13 5.43
C ALA A 236 1.38 -9.69 4.26
N VAL A 237 0.11 -9.29 4.11
CA VAL A 237 -0.69 -9.60 2.91
C VAL A 237 -0.06 -8.88 1.72
N TYR A 238 0.21 -7.57 1.79
CA TYR A 238 0.92 -6.84 0.73
C TYR A 238 2.30 -7.43 0.35
N VAL A 239 3.11 -7.86 1.32
CA VAL A 239 4.44 -8.45 1.12
C VAL A 239 4.37 -9.88 0.61
N SER A 240 3.44 -10.70 1.11
CA SER A 240 3.24 -12.08 0.63
C SER A 240 2.70 -12.11 -0.79
N LEU A 241 1.90 -11.10 -1.14
CA LEU A 241 1.33 -10.90 -2.45
C LEU A 241 2.41 -10.42 -3.43
N THR A 242 3.02 -9.26 -3.20
CA THR A 242 3.89 -8.66 -4.21
C THR A 242 5.21 -9.41 -4.32
N SER A 243 5.33 -10.35 -5.27
CA SER A 243 6.53 -11.17 -5.52
C SER A 243 7.85 -10.38 -5.54
N ALA A 244 7.85 -9.13 -5.98
CA ALA A 244 9.02 -8.24 -5.94
C ALA A 244 9.39 -7.76 -4.52
N VAL A 245 8.41 -7.40 -3.68
CA VAL A 245 8.64 -7.07 -2.27
C VAL A 245 8.87 -8.34 -1.48
N ALA A 246 8.17 -9.44 -1.80
CA ALA A 246 8.41 -10.76 -1.25
C ALA A 246 9.86 -11.18 -1.44
N VAL A 247 10.47 -10.97 -2.62
CA VAL A 247 11.89 -11.30 -2.89
C VAL A 247 12.86 -10.32 -2.23
N ILE A 248 12.58 -9.01 -2.24
CA ILE A 248 13.44 -7.99 -1.61
C ILE A 248 13.32 -7.97 -0.09
N ALA A 249 12.20 -8.45 0.45
CA ALA A 249 11.95 -8.62 1.87
C ALA A 249 12.08 -10.09 2.30
N ASN A 250 12.35 -11.04 1.39
CA ASN A 250 12.54 -12.45 1.73
C ASN A 250 13.80 -12.55 2.56
N PRO A 251 13.68 -12.79 3.87
CA PRO A 251 14.85 -12.79 4.72
C PRO A 251 15.83 -13.91 4.36
N LEU A 252 15.36 -14.98 3.70
CA LEU A 252 16.21 -16.10 3.25
C LEU A 252 17.19 -15.71 2.15
N PHE A 253 16.85 -14.74 1.28
CA PHE A 253 17.77 -14.28 0.23
C PHE A 253 19.03 -13.61 0.84
N PHE A 254 18.89 -13.19 2.10
CA PHE A 254 19.88 -12.44 2.83
C PHE A 254 20.65 -13.28 3.85
N ILE A 255 20.19 -14.50 4.17
CA ILE A 255 20.85 -15.40 5.14
C ILE A 255 22.34 -15.61 4.81
N PRO A 256 22.75 -15.90 3.55
CA PRO A 256 24.17 -16.06 3.24
C PRO A 256 24.98 -14.79 3.53
N ILE A 257 24.37 -13.63 3.33
CA ILE A 257 25.02 -12.32 3.50
C ILE A 257 25.04 -11.90 4.98
N VAL A 258 24.04 -12.28 5.77
CA VAL A 258 24.00 -12.12 7.24
C VAL A 258 25.10 -12.97 7.89
N ILE A 259 25.32 -14.19 7.39
CA ILE A 259 26.33 -15.12 7.89
C ILE A 259 27.75 -14.69 7.44
N ALA A 260 27.91 -14.21 6.20
CA ALA A 260 29.22 -13.89 5.62
C ALA A 260 29.67 -12.42 5.71
N GLY A 261 28.75 -11.46 5.94
CA GLY A 261 28.96 -10.06 5.53
C GLY A 261 29.20 -9.00 6.62
N GLY A 262 29.13 -9.34 7.90
CA GLY A 262 29.30 -8.38 9.00
C GLY A 262 28.24 -7.26 9.05
N GLY A 263 28.39 -6.31 9.99
CA GLY A 263 27.37 -5.28 10.30
C GLY A 263 27.04 -4.30 9.17
N GLY A 264 27.98 -4.01 8.27
CA GLY A 264 27.80 -3.06 7.16
C GLY A 264 26.80 -3.55 6.10
N LEU A 265 26.86 -4.85 5.75
CA LEU A 265 25.94 -5.44 4.78
C LEU A 265 24.51 -5.54 5.32
N LEU A 266 24.34 -5.71 6.63
CA LEU A 266 23.02 -5.69 7.27
C LEU A 266 22.34 -4.32 7.16
N LYS A 267 23.10 -3.22 7.31
CA LYS A 267 22.57 -1.86 7.18
C LYS A 267 22.07 -1.59 5.76
N TRP A 268 22.85 -1.96 4.75
CA TRP A 268 22.47 -1.80 3.34
C TRP A 268 21.20 -2.57 2.98
N GLN A 269 21.07 -3.80 3.48
CA GLN A 269 19.87 -4.60 3.20
C GLN A 269 18.66 -4.07 3.96
N ASN A 270 18.82 -3.63 5.20
CA ASN A 270 17.75 -2.97 5.95
C ASN A 270 17.22 -1.74 5.19
N ASP A 271 18.13 -0.94 4.62
CA ASP A 271 17.78 0.21 3.79
C ASP A 271 17.01 -0.23 2.52
N LYS A 272 17.50 -1.25 1.81
CA LYS A 272 16.82 -1.80 0.63
C LYS A 272 15.42 -2.33 0.97
N MET A 273 15.27 -3.01 2.10
CA MET A 273 13.99 -3.51 2.61
C MET A 273 13.05 -2.33 2.87
N LYS A 274 13.46 -1.35 3.69
CA LYS A 274 12.63 -0.17 3.99
C LYS A 274 12.21 0.60 2.73
N LYS A 275 13.09 0.72 1.72
CA LYS A 275 12.77 1.31 0.42
C LYS A 275 11.76 0.51 -0.40
N ALA A 276 11.64 -0.80 -0.19
CA ALA A 276 10.59 -1.62 -0.78
C ALA A 276 9.25 -1.52 -0.01
N ILE A 277 9.31 -1.23 1.30
CA ILE A 277 8.14 -0.99 2.15
C ILE A 277 7.51 0.39 1.88
N ALA A 278 8.33 1.41 1.68
CA ALA A 278 7.87 2.80 1.62
C ALA A 278 6.79 3.08 0.55
N PRO A 279 6.83 2.52 -0.68
CA PRO A 279 5.74 2.66 -1.64
C PRO A 279 4.41 2.03 -1.20
N VAL A 280 4.46 0.98 -0.38
CA VAL A 280 3.26 0.35 0.20
C VAL A 280 2.67 1.27 1.26
N ILE A 281 3.50 1.85 2.12
CA ILE A 281 3.04 2.83 3.12
C ILE A 281 2.46 4.06 2.43
N LEU A 282 3.08 4.56 1.35
CA LEU A 282 2.53 5.65 0.55
C LEU A 282 1.12 5.30 0.06
N MET A 283 0.93 4.11 -0.50
CA MET A 283 -0.40 3.65 -0.90
C MET A 283 -1.38 3.56 0.27
N GLN A 284 -0.95 3.07 1.44
CA GLN A 284 -1.81 2.99 2.63
C GLN A 284 -2.18 4.36 3.18
N ILE A 285 -1.28 5.35 3.14
CA ILE A 285 -1.60 6.74 3.50
C ILE A 285 -2.76 7.25 2.64
N MET A 286 -2.74 6.97 1.33
CA MET A 286 -3.78 7.41 0.41
C MET A 286 -5.08 6.61 0.53
N MET A 287 -5.00 5.32 0.90
CA MET A 287 -6.16 4.43 0.96
C MET A 287 -6.88 4.46 2.32
N SER A 288 -6.16 4.74 3.40
CA SER A 288 -6.68 4.79 4.77
C SER A 288 -7.00 6.21 5.24
N SER A 289 -7.09 7.16 4.30
CA SER A 289 -7.53 8.52 4.57
C SER A 289 -9.06 8.57 4.65
N ASP A 290 -9.61 9.02 5.78
CA ASP A 290 -11.04 9.27 5.91
C ASP A 290 -11.39 10.60 5.25
N GLN A 291 -11.98 10.54 4.06
CA GLN A 291 -12.33 11.73 3.28
C GLN A 291 -13.49 12.54 3.88
N SER A 292 -14.19 12.01 4.89
CA SER A 292 -15.22 12.77 5.62
C SER A 292 -14.62 13.75 6.63
N LEU A 293 -13.35 13.56 6.99
CA LEU A 293 -12.65 14.40 7.96
C LEU A 293 -11.94 15.56 7.27
N ASN A 294 -11.92 16.71 7.93
CA ASN A 294 -11.09 17.83 7.52
C ASN A 294 -9.70 17.71 8.16
N PRO A 295 -8.61 17.91 7.40
CA PRO A 295 -7.25 17.91 7.95
C PRO A 295 -7.06 18.96 9.07
N GLU A 296 -6.83 18.51 10.30
CA GLU A 296 -6.53 19.36 11.45
C GLU A 296 -5.04 19.71 11.51
N TRP A 297 -4.67 20.85 10.92
CA TRP A 297 -3.26 21.25 10.79
C TRP A 297 -2.66 21.87 12.04
N GLU A 298 -3.46 22.48 12.92
CA GLU A 298 -2.97 23.32 14.01
C GLU A 298 -2.06 22.57 14.99
N GLU A 299 -2.39 21.32 15.31
CA GLU A 299 -1.62 20.49 16.23
C GLU A 299 -0.42 19.80 15.57
N PHE A 300 -0.36 19.75 14.23
CA PHE A 300 0.76 19.19 13.48
C PHE A 300 1.81 20.24 13.17
N LEU A 301 1.37 21.47 12.90
CA LEU A 301 2.27 22.59 12.71
C LEU A 301 2.83 22.98 14.08
N TYR A 302 4.10 23.36 14.13
CA TYR A 302 4.79 23.86 15.33
C TYR A 302 5.23 22.83 16.39
N GLU A 303 5.10 21.52 16.15
CA GLU A 303 5.87 20.46 16.87
C GLU A 303 7.30 20.30 16.30
#